data_AF-A0A951LZ56-F1
#
_entry.id   AF-A0A951LZ56-F1
#
_cell.length_a   1.000
_cell.length_b   1.000
_cell.length_c   1.000
_cell.angle_alpha   90.00
_cell.angle_beta   90.00
_cell.angle_gamma   90.00
#
_symmetry.space_group_name_H-M   'P 1'
#
loop_
_entity.id
_entity.type
_entity.pdbx_description
1 polymer ?
#
loop_
_entity_poly.entity_id
_entity_poly.type
_entity_poly.pdbx_seq_one_letter_code
_entity_poly.pdbx_strand_id
1 'polypeptide(L)'
;MATTEPDVEEKDKTLWTIYIVVGIISLLLVAGIIYIARRPAATASGPAQLEGALRPGSPDFEKYKALITVDKPEATEGARAIGDIVMTLTTTVRNFTGKTLNGLEMRGSVVDIQGNPVKERTVIVIPNNATGVPELENNKTLAVPILIEGMSKEADRANIKMEVTAIRFK
;
A
#
# COMPACT_ATOMS: atom_id res chain seq x y z
N MET A 1 40.36 -70.92 21.90
CA MET A 1 40.43 -69.51 22.32
C MET A 1 39.47 -68.74 21.44
N ALA A 2 38.46 -68.09 22.03
CA ALA A 2 37.33 -67.48 21.35
C ALA A 2 37.74 -66.17 20.66
N THR A 3 37.32 -66.00 19.40
CA THR A 3 37.45 -64.75 18.65
C THR A 3 36.15 -63.97 18.83
N THR A 4 36.29 -62.78 19.39
CA THR A 4 35.19 -61.89 19.79
C THR A 4 34.55 -61.22 18.56
N GLU A 5 33.23 -61.36 18.40
CA GLU A 5 32.40 -60.58 17.48
C GLU A 5 31.66 -59.45 18.23
N PRO A 6 32.25 -58.26 18.46
CA PRO A 6 31.49 -57.10 18.95
C PRO A 6 31.39 -55.94 17.94
N ASP A 7 32.03 -56.00 16.77
CA ASP A 7 32.21 -54.79 15.91
C ASP A 7 31.04 -54.49 14.94
N VAL A 8 30.10 -55.43 14.74
CA VAL A 8 28.94 -55.20 13.84
C VAL A 8 27.78 -54.52 14.58
N GLU A 9 27.51 -54.91 15.82
CA GLU A 9 26.35 -54.41 16.58
C GLU A 9 26.50 -52.94 17.03
N GLU A 10 27.74 -52.46 17.23
CA GLU A 10 28.01 -51.08 17.65
C GLU A 10 27.91 -50.07 16.49
N LYS A 11 28.30 -50.48 15.27
CA LYS A 11 28.17 -49.67 14.05
C LYS A 11 26.72 -49.45 13.64
N ASP A 12 25.88 -50.48 13.74
CA ASP A 12 24.45 -50.37 13.40
C ASP A 12 23.70 -49.45 14.37
N LYS A 13 24.03 -49.50 15.67
CA LYS A 13 23.47 -48.58 16.68
C LYS A 13 23.91 -47.14 16.45
N THR A 14 25.15 -46.92 16.03
CA THR A 14 25.68 -45.59 15.73
C THR A 14 25.03 -45.00 14.47
N LEU A 15 24.87 -45.78 13.41
CA LEU A 15 24.17 -45.35 12.20
C LEU A 15 22.69 -45.06 12.47
N TRP A 16 21.99 -45.93 13.21
CA TRP A 16 20.61 -45.71 13.61
C TRP A 16 20.43 -44.43 14.45
N THR A 17 21.38 -44.18 15.36
CA THR A 17 21.41 -42.95 16.16
C THR A 17 21.62 -41.71 15.28
N ILE A 18 22.52 -41.76 14.30
CA ILE A 18 22.76 -40.67 13.34
C ILE A 18 21.49 -40.38 12.52
N TYR A 19 20.81 -41.41 12.01
CA TYR A 19 19.57 -41.23 11.25
C TYR A 19 18.46 -40.57 12.07
N ILE A 20 18.34 -40.91 13.36
CA ILE A 20 17.38 -40.28 14.27
C ILE A 20 17.72 -38.80 14.48
N VAL A 21 18.98 -38.49 14.76
CA VAL A 21 19.42 -37.11 14.99
C VAL A 21 19.20 -36.26 13.74
N VAL A 22 19.57 -36.76 12.56
CA VAL A 22 19.34 -36.07 11.27
C VAL A 22 17.85 -35.90 10.99
N GLY A 23 17.02 -36.90 11.30
CA GLY A 23 15.57 -36.82 11.17
C GLY A 23 14.96 -35.73 12.04
N ILE A 24 15.38 -35.62 13.30
CA ILE A 24 14.90 -34.58 14.23
C ILE A 24 15.32 -33.19 13.76
N ILE A 25 16.59 -33.00 13.37
CA ILE A 25 17.08 -31.71 12.87
C ILE A 25 16.32 -31.29 11.61
N SER A 26 16.10 -32.22 10.68
CA SER A 26 15.36 -31.97 9.45
C SER A 26 13.91 -31.57 9.75
N LEU A 27 13.26 -32.26 10.70
CA LEU A 27 11.90 -31.92 11.14
C LEU A 27 11.83 -30.51 11.74
N LEU A 28 12.79 -30.14 12.59
CA LEU A 28 12.86 -28.81 13.20
C LEU A 28 13.11 -27.71 12.17
N LEU A 29 13.97 -27.96 11.18
CA LEU A 29 14.21 -27.03 10.07
C LEU A 29 12.96 -26.82 9.23
N VAL A 30 12.28 -27.89 8.83
CA VAL A 30 11.04 -27.81 8.04
C VAL A 30 9.94 -27.11 8.86
N ALA A 31 9.79 -27.44 10.14
CA ALA A 31 8.84 -26.78 11.02
C ALA A 31 9.17 -25.29 11.20
N GLY A 32 10.45 -24.92 11.33
CA GLY A 32 10.91 -23.54 11.40
C GLY A 32 10.64 -22.75 10.13
N ILE A 33 10.90 -23.34 8.95
CA ILE A 33 10.60 -22.74 7.65
C ILE A 33 9.09 -22.55 7.48
N ILE A 34 8.28 -23.57 7.80
CA ILE A 34 6.82 -23.47 7.75
C ILE A 34 6.32 -22.41 8.73
N TYR A 35 6.89 -22.32 9.92
CA TYR A 35 6.53 -21.30 10.91
C TYR A 35 6.85 -19.89 10.43
N ILE A 36 8.02 -19.68 9.81
CA ILE A 36 8.39 -18.40 9.21
C ILE A 36 7.54 -18.08 7.98
N ALA A 37 7.27 -19.05 7.11
CA ALA A 37 6.42 -18.89 5.93
C ALA A 37 4.95 -18.65 6.27
N ARG A 38 4.48 -19.17 7.42
CA ARG A 38 3.14 -18.93 7.97
C ARG A 38 3.06 -17.72 8.88
N ARG A 39 4.18 -17.07 9.22
CA ARG A 39 4.06 -15.72 9.81
C ARG A 39 3.32 -14.89 8.78
N PRO A 40 2.19 -14.25 9.14
CA PRO A 40 1.63 -13.24 8.27
C PRO A 40 2.78 -12.30 7.98
N ALA A 41 3.15 -12.14 6.71
CA ALA A 41 4.04 -11.07 6.31
C ALA A 41 3.49 -9.85 7.03
N ALA A 42 4.31 -9.18 7.85
CA ALA A 42 3.90 -7.93 8.47
C ALA A 42 3.31 -7.13 7.32
N THR A 43 1.99 -6.96 7.31
CA THR A 43 1.31 -6.22 6.27
C THR A 43 2.03 -4.90 6.27
N ALA A 44 2.84 -4.66 5.23
CA ALA A 44 3.44 -3.36 4.98
C ALA A 44 2.30 -2.40 5.25
N SER A 45 2.46 -1.57 6.28
CA SER A 45 1.38 -0.74 6.82
C SER A 45 0.61 -0.22 5.63
N GLY A 46 -0.64 -0.69 5.47
CA GLY A 46 -1.45 -0.28 4.32
C GLY A 46 -1.42 1.24 4.24
N PRO A 47 -1.51 1.84 3.03
CA PRO A 47 -1.44 3.30 2.88
C PRO A 47 -2.35 3.93 3.94
N ALA A 48 -1.81 4.84 4.75
CA ALA A 48 -2.51 5.37 5.93
C ALA A 48 -3.95 5.72 5.58
N GLN A 49 -4.89 5.02 6.21
CA GLN A 49 -6.32 5.18 5.98
C GLN A 49 -6.92 6.05 7.08
N LEU A 50 -7.75 7.03 6.70
CA LEU A 50 -8.62 7.81 7.56
C LEU A 50 -9.61 6.86 8.24
N GLU A 51 -9.41 6.68 9.53
CA GLU A 51 -10.35 5.97 10.40
C GLU A 51 -11.67 6.75 10.53
N GLY A 52 -12.79 6.03 10.53
CA GLY A 52 -14.14 6.59 10.68
C GLY A 52 -14.64 7.41 9.49
N ALA A 53 -13.97 7.34 8.34
CA ALA A 53 -14.38 8.05 7.14
C ALA A 53 -15.42 7.26 6.32
N LEU A 54 -16.32 7.99 5.65
CA LEU A 54 -17.20 7.48 4.61
C LEU A 54 -16.35 7.05 3.41
N ARG A 55 -16.65 5.87 2.83
CA ARG A 55 -15.91 5.27 1.72
C ARG A 55 -16.83 4.87 0.56
N PRO A 56 -16.28 4.70 -0.65
CA PRO A 56 -17.01 4.18 -1.80
C PRO A 56 -17.84 2.95 -1.47
N GLY A 57 -19.06 2.90 -2.00
CA GLY A 57 -20.01 1.81 -1.76
C GLY A 57 -21.11 2.13 -0.73
N SER A 58 -20.98 3.19 0.07
CA SER A 58 -22.09 3.67 0.91
C SER A 58 -22.90 4.77 0.19
N PRO A 59 -24.24 4.81 0.35
CA PRO A 59 -25.07 5.88 -0.22
C PRO A 59 -24.67 7.27 0.28
N ASP A 60 -24.26 7.37 1.55
CA ASP A 60 -23.82 8.62 2.14
C ASP A 60 -22.55 9.14 1.47
N PHE A 61 -21.59 8.27 1.17
CA PHE A 61 -20.37 8.68 0.49
C PHE A 61 -20.66 9.27 -0.88
N GLU A 62 -21.49 8.60 -1.70
CA GLU A 62 -21.82 9.10 -3.05
C GLU A 62 -22.57 10.43 -3.00
N LYS A 63 -23.50 10.58 -2.04
CA LYS A 63 -24.23 11.84 -1.80
C LYS A 63 -23.26 12.99 -1.51
N TYR A 64 -22.32 12.81 -0.60
CA TYR A 64 -21.40 13.88 -0.21
C TYR A 64 -20.27 14.10 -1.21
N LYS A 65 -19.79 13.05 -1.87
CA LYS A 65 -18.80 13.14 -2.94
C LYS A 65 -19.30 14.01 -4.10
N ALA A 66 -20.58 13.91 -4.47
CA ALA A 66 -21.18 14.77 -5.49
C ALA A 66 -21.19 16.27 -5.10
N LEU A 67 -21.07 16.58 -3.81
CA LEU A 67 -20.98 17.94 -3.27
C LEU A 67 -19.54 18.39 -3.01
N ILE A 68 -18.54 17.57 -3.39
CA ILE A 68 -17.13 17.94 -3.36
C ILE A 68 -16.66 18.06 -4.82
N THR A 69 -16.41 19.28 -5.26
CA THR A 69 -15.90 19.52 -6.61
C THR A 69 -14.40 19.29 -6.63
N VAL A 70 -13.93 18.50 -7.58
CA VAL A 70 -12.50 18.33 -7.90
C VAL A 70 -12.30 18.89 -9.29
N ASP A 71 -11.50 19.96 -9.40
CA ASP A 71 -11.21 20.59 -10.68
C ASP A 71 -10.39 19.66 -11.57
N LYS A 72 -10.36 19.95 -12.87
CA LYS A 72 -9.56 19.18 -13.82
C LYS A 72 -8.10 19.16 -13.35
N PRO A 73 -7.48 17.99 -13.14
CA PRO A 73 -6.12 17.92 -12.67
C PRO A 73 -5.13 18.36 -13.74
N GLU A 74 -4.01 18.91 -13.28
CA GLU A 74 -2.83 19.24 -14.07
C GLU A 74 -1.65 18.36 -13.60
N ALA A 75 -0.67 18.15 -14.48
CA ALA A 75 0.49 17.33 -14.17
C ALA A 75 1.79 18.07 -14.50
N THR A 76 2.75 17.99 -13.58
CA THR A 76 4.14 18.35 -13.83
C THR A 76 5.00 17.10 -13.79
N GLU A 77 5.68 16.79 -14.89
CA GLU A 77 6.56 15.62 -15.02
C GLU A 77 8.04 16.03 -14.82
N GLY A 78 8.81 15.15 -14.18
CA GLY A 78 10.26 15.28 -14.09
C GLY A 78 10.94 13.91 -14.17
N ALA A 79 12.03 13.82 -14.93
CA ALA A 79 12.89 12.64 -14.93
C ALA A 79 13.90 12.74 -13.78
N ARG A 80 14.08 11.65 -13.02
CA ARG A 80 15.12 11.58 -11.97
C ARG A 80 16.40 10.96 -12.53
N ALA A 81 17.51 11.23 -11.84
CA ALA A 81 18.82 10.69 -12.21
C ALA A 81 18.88 9.15 -12.23
N ILE A 82 18.05 8.48 -11.42
CA ILE A 82 17.95 7.00 -11.37
C ILE A 82 17.12 6.41 -12.52
N GLY A 83 16.64 7.25 -13.46
CA GLY A 83 16.02 6.80 -14.69
C GLY A 83 14.49 6.63 -14.64
N ASP A 84 13.85 6.82 -13.49
CA ASP A 84 12.40 6.85 -13.37
C ASP A 84 11.82 8.26 -13.60
N ILE A 85 10.50 8.30 -13.80
CA ILE A 85 9.70 9.50 -13.89
C ILE A 85 8.98 9.73 -12.58
N VAL A 86 9.00 10.98 -12.13
CA VAL A 86 8.14 11.50 -11.08
C VAL A 86 7.13 12.45 -11.70
N MET A 87 5.89 12.41 -11.21
CA MET A 87 4.82 13.28 -11.66
C MET A 87 4.09 13.85 -10.45
N THR A 88 3.92 15.16 -10.42
CA THR A 88 3.07 15.83 -9.43
C THR A 88 1.74 16.16 -10.07
N LEU A 89 0.67 15.50 -9.62
CA LEU A 89 -0.69 15.83 -10.01
C LEU A 89 -1.23 16.91 -9.09
N THR A 90 -1.76 17.99 -9.65
CA THR A 90 -2.32 19.11 -8.88
C THR A 90 -3.76 19.36 -9.28
N THR A 91 -4.64 19.54 -8.30
CA THR A 91 -6.03 19.96 -8.51
C THR A 91 -6.45 20.93 -7.42
N THR A 92 -7.58 21.60 -7.62
CA THR A 92 -8.28 22.33 -6.57
C THR A 92 -9.53 21.56 -6.16
N VAL A 93 -9.68 21.34 -4.86
CA VAL A 93 -10.87 20.74 -4.26
C VAL A 93 -11.72 21.84 -3.64
N ARG A 94 -13.04 21.75 -3.80
CA ARG A 94 -14.00 22.66 -3.19
C ARG A 94 -15.07 21.91 -2.42
N ASN A 95 -15.34 22.36 -1.20
CA ASN A 95 -16.34 21.74 -0.32
C ASN A 95 -17.69 22.47 -0.42
N PHE A 96 -18.73 21.80 -0.92
CA PHE A 96 -20.12 22.30 -0.92
C PHE A 96 -21.07 21.42 -0.08
N THR A 97 -20.53 20.65 0.85
CA THR A 97 -21.32 19.65 1.62
C THR A 97 -22.24 20.27 2.68
N GLY A 98 -22.13 21.56 2.95
CA GLY A 98 -22.79 22.24 4.08
C GLY A 98 -22.13 21.94 5.44
N LYS A 99 -21.01 21.20 5.47
CA LYS A 99 -20.30 20.76 6.67
C LYS A 99 -18.80 21.02 6.55
N THR A 100 -18.11 21.11 7.67
CA THR A 100 -16.64 21.18 7.69
C THR A 100 -16.05 19.77 7.54
N LEU A 101 -15.13 19.61 6.61
CA LEU A 101 -14.36 18.38 6.41
C LEU A 101 -13.15 18.38 7.34
N ASN A 102 -13.06 17.40 8.25
CA ASN A 102 -11.87 17.16 9.07
C ASN A 102 -11.09 15.91 8.61
N GLY A 103 -11.54 15.28 7.53
CA GLY A 103 -10.87 14.17 6.88
C GLY A 103 -11.22 14.17 5.40
N LEU A 104 -10.19 14.16 4.57
CA LEU A 104 -10.33 14.03 3.13
C LEU A 104 -9.17 13.18 2.61
N GLU A 105 -9.52 12.11 1.90
CA GLU A 105 -8.60 11.20 1.25
C GLU A 105 -8.79 11.34 -0.25
N MET A 106 -7.67 11.44 -0.97
CA MET A 106 -7.68 11.55 -2.42
C MET A 106 -6.70 10.59 -3.06
N ARG A 107 -7.09 10.07 -4.23
CA ARG A 107 -6.26 9.26 -5.09
C ARG A 107 -5.93 10.02 -6.36
N GLY A 108 -4.64 10.10 -6.67
CA GLY A 108 -4.13 10.51 -7.96
C GLY A 108 -3.67 9.28 -8.76
N SER A 109 -4.08 9.18 -10.01
CA SER A 109 -3.76 8.07 -10.91
C SER A 109 -3.33 8.57 -12.27
N VAL A 110 -2.32 7.94 -12.84
CA VAL A 110 -1.97 8.03 -14.27
C VAL A 110 -2.51 6.78 -14.95
N VAL A 111 -3.22 6.96 -16.06
CA VAL A 111 -3.90 5.87 -16.78
C VAL A 111 -3.44 5.75 -18.22
N ASP A 112 -3.48 4.52 -18.73
CA ASP A 112 -3.18 4.19 -20.13
C ASP A 112 -4.34 4.57 -21.07
N ILE A 113 -4.18 4.31 -22.38
CA ILE A 113 -5.22 4.59 -23.39
C ILE A 113 -6.51 3.79 -23.19
N GLN A 114 -6.45 2.68 -22.44
CA GLN A 114 -7.58 1.81 -22.10
C GLN A 114 -8.25 2.25 -20.79
N GLY A 115 -7.68 3.22 -20.08
CA GLY A 115 -8.16 3.72 -18.80
C GLY A 115 -7.67 2.92 -17.58
N ASN A 116 -6.75 1.97 -17.75
CA ASN A 116 -6.18 1.22 -16.62
C ASN A 116 -5.13 2.07 -15.90
N PRO A 117 -5.05 1.99 -14.55
CA PRO A 117 -4.03 2.69 -13.80
C PRO A 117 -2.65 2.10 -14.07
N VAL A 118 -1.76 2.92 -14.64
CA VAL A 118 -0.33 2.64 -14.77
C VAL A 118 0.37 2.85 -13.44
N LYS A 119 0.00 3.92 -12.73
CA LYS A 119 0.49 4.22 -11.40
C LYS A 119 -0.52 5.05 -10.65
N GLU A 120 -0.66 4.79 -9.36
CA GLU A 120 -1.55 5.56 -8.49
C GLU A 120 -0.99 5.72 -7.09
N ARG A 121 -1.47 6.75 -6.40
CA ARG A 121 -1.18 7.01 -5.01
C ARG A 121 -2.39 7.61 -4.32
N THR A 122 -2.75 7.04 -3.19
CA THR A 122 -3.76 7.58 -2.27
C THR A 122 -3.08 8.31 -1.13
N VAL A 123 -3.55 9.51 -0.81
CA VAL A 123 -3.04 10.33 0.29
C VAL A 123 -4.17 10.93 1.10
N ILE A 124 -3.91 11.08 2.40
CA ILE A 124 -4.73 11.90 3.29
C ILE A 124 -4.34 13.37 3.04
N VAL A 125 -5.28 14.17 2.54
CA VAL A 125 -5.07 15.59 2.24
C VAL A 125 -5.62 16.50 3.33
N ILE A 126 -6.52 15.97 4.17
CA ILE A 126 -7.00 16.58 5.41
C ILE A 126 -7.13 15.48 6.47
N PRO A 127 -6.62 15.69 7.69
CA PRO A 127 -5.71 16.77 8.07
C PRO A 127 -4.35 16.58 7.37
N ASN A 128 -3.70 17.67 6.99
CA ASN A 128 -2.35 17.64 6.43
C ASN A 128 -1.41 18.48 7.30
N ASN A 129 -0.60 17.79 8.11
CA ASN A 129 0.37 18.42 8.99
C ASN A 129 1.53 19.09 8.24
N ALA A 130 1.85 18.61 7.03
CA ALA A 130 2.95 19.18 6.23
C ALA A 130 2.57 20.55 5.63
N THR A 131 1.30 20.76 5.30
CA THR A 131 0.79 22.03 4.76
C THR A 131 0.08 22.89 5.81
N GLY A 132 -0.08 22.39 7.04
CA GLY A 132 -0.79 23.10 8.12
C GLY A 132 -2.29 23.24 7.89
N VAL A 133 -2.91 22.34 7.12
CA VAL A 133 -4.35 22.38 6.81
C VAL A 133 -5.08 21.34 7.67
N PRO A 134 -5.69 21.74 8.80
CA PRO A 134 -6.37 20.80 9.70
C PRO A 134 -7.76 20.39 9.22
N GLU A 135 -8.46 21.29 8.52
CA GLU A 135 -9.83 21.10 8.07
C GLU A 135 -10.13 21.95 6.81
N LEU A 136 -11.22 21.64 6.12
CA LEU A 136 -11.75 22.42 5.00
C LEU A 136 -13.21 22.76 5.28
N GLU A 137 -13.45 24.02 5.63
CA GLU A 137 -14.80 24.55 5.88
C GLU A 137 -15.68 24.48 4.63
N ASN A 138 -16.99 24.59 4.84
CA ASN A 138 -17.94 24.70 3.75
C ASN A 138 -17.66 25.95 2.88
N ASN A 139 -17.86 25.83 1.58
CA ASN A 139 -17.59 26.82 0.54
C ASN A 139 -16.11 27.24 0.38
N LYS A 140 -15.17 26.55 1.04
CA LYS A 140 -13.73 26.79 0.89
C LYS A 140 -13.10 25.86 -0.14
N THR A 141 -11.91 26.24 -0.58
CA THR A 141 -11.10 25.51 -1.54
C THR A 141 -9.74 25.12 -0.96
N LEU A 142 -9.18 24.03 -1.46
CA LEU A 142 -7.84 23.54 -1.13
C LEU A 142 -7.13 23.08 -2.40
N ALA A 143 -5.91 23.59 -2.63
CA ALA A 143 -5.03 23.05 -3.65
C ALA A 143 -4.41 21.74 -3.13
N VAL A 144 -4.49 20.69 -3.94
CA VAL A 144 -4.06 19.33 -3.57
C VAL A 144 -2.99 18.86 -4.55
N PRO A 145 -1.72 18.80 -4.12
CA PRO A 145 -0.67 18.13 -4.86
C PRO A 145 -0.53 16.65 -4.42
N ILE A 146 -0.48 15.73 -5.38
CA ILE A 146 -0.16 14.31 -5.17
C ILE A 146 1.07 13.94 -5.99
N LEU A 147 2.14 13.55 -5.30
CA LEU A 147 3.39 13.10 -5.91
C LEU A 147 3.33 11.60 -6.25
N ILE A 148 3.43 11.25 -7.52
CA ILE A 148 3.50 9.88 -8.02
C ILE A 148 4.93 9.62 -8.48
N GLU A 149 5.58 8.61 -7.88
CA GLU A 149 7.00 8.30 -8.08
C GLU A 149 7.18 6.90 -8.68
N GLY A 150 8.36 6.62 -9.25
CA GLY A 150 8.71 5.29 -9.72
C GLY A 150 7.93 4.86 -10.96
N MET A 151 7.65 5.81 -11.86
CA MET A 151 7.00 5.53 -13.14
C MET A 151 8.06 5.24 -14.20
N SER A 152 7.87 4.18 -15.01
CA SER A 152 8.80 3.84 -16.10
C SER A 152 8.69 4.87 -17.22
N LYS A 153 9.81 5.14 -17.90
CA LYS A 153 9.86 6.05 -19.05
C LYS A 153 9.03 5.55 -20.22
N GLU A 154 9.00 4.23 -20.37
CA GLU A 154 8.32 3.46 -21.41
C GLU A 154 6.83 3.24 -21.10
N ALA A 155 6.36 3.63 -19.92
CA ALA A 155 4.97 3.44 -19.53
C ALA A 155 4.04 4.27 -20.43
N ASP A 156 2.95 3.65 -20.88
CA ASP A 156 1.91 4.30 -21.69
C ASP A 156 1.09 5.26 -20.82
N ARG A 157 1.17 6.57 -21.09
CA ARG A 157 0.55 7.63 -20.29
C ARG A 157 -0.41 8.41 -21.16
N ALA A 158 -1.68 8.06 -21.10
CA ALA A 158 -2.70 8.71 -21.93
C ALA A 158 -3.43 9.82 -21.16
N ASN A 159 -3.69 9.62 -19.87
CA ASN A 159 -4.49 10.56 -19.09
C ASN A 159 -4.15 10.53 -17.59
N ILE A 160 -4.65 11.52 -16.87
CA ILE A 160 -4.50 11.66 -15.42
C ILE A 160 -5.87 11.80 -14.75
N LYS A 161 -6.00 11.29 -13.53
CA LYS A 161 -7.23 11.33 -12.75
C LYS A 161 -6.92 11.67 -11.31
N MET A 162 -7.74 12.54 -10.71
CA MET A 162 -7.76 12.76 -9.27
C MET A 162 -9.18 12.60 -8.76
N GLU A 163 -9.35 11.86 -7.67
CA GLU A 163 -10.68 11.59 -7.11
C GLU A 163 -10.66 11.45 -5.59
N VAL A 164 -11.81 11.73 -4.96
CA VAL A 164 -12.02 11.55 -3.53
C VAL A 164 -12.27 10.08 -3.23
N THR A 165 -11.56 9.53 -2.24
CA THR A 165 -11.65 8.12 -1.81
C THR A 165 -12.11 7.93 -0.37
N ALA A 166 -12.05 8.96 0.48
CA ALA A 166 -12.76 8.96 1.75
C ALA A 166 -13.08 10.38 2.24
N ILE A 167 -14.18 10.50 3.00
CA ILE A 167 -14.71 11.77 3.50
C ILE A 167 -15.02 11.63 4.99
N ARG A 168 -14.58 12.57 5.83
CA ARG A 168 -14.94 12.63 7.25
C ARG A 168 -15.32 14.05 7.64
N PHE A 169 -16.40 14.15 8.41
CA PHE A 169 -16.93 15.40 8.91
C PHE A 169 -16.53 15.62 10.37
N LYS A 170 -16.48 16.89 10.76
CA LYS A 170 -16.38 17.32 12.16
C LYS A 170 -17.71 17.14 12.89
#